data_AF-A0A955JQL4-F1
#
_entry.id   AF-A0A955JQL4-F1
#
_cell.length_a   1.000
_cell.length_b   1.000
_cell.length_c   1.000
_cell.angle_alpha   90.00
_cell.angle_beta   90.00
_cell.angle_gamma   90.00
#
_symmetry.space_group_name_H-M   'P 1'
#
loop_
_entity.id
_entity.type
_entity.pdbx_description
1 polymer ?
#
loop_
_entity_poly.entity_id
_entity_poly.type
_entity_poly.pdbx_seq_one_letter_code
_entity_poly.pdbx_strand_id
1 'polypeptide(L)'
;MKTYGPYEAKRESGNLVFISGQVGVDPNSGSVASDIETQTRQTLENLQTALDGIPLKNVVKTTVYLKDMKDFIVVNSIYVEYFDQGPRPARACVAVADLPDIGNHPLLIEIEAIAFKGEN
;
A
#
# COMPACT_ATOMS: atom_id res chain seq x y z
N MET A 1 -2.40 13.99 2.05
CA MET A 1 -3.10 12.75 1.66
C MET A 1 -4.45 12.74 2.34
N LYS A 2 -5.54 12.39 1.64
CA LYS A 2 -6.90 12.35 2.22
C LYS A 2 -7.08 11.06 3.02
N THR A 3 -7.64 11.15 4.22
CA THR A 3 -8.07 9.99 5.02
C THR A 3 -9.59 9.91 5.03
N TYR A 4 -10.13 8.70 5.22
CA TYR A 4 -11.57 8.42 5.16
C TYR A 4 -12.18 8.08 6.53
N GLY A 5 -11.41 8.24 7.60
CA GLY A 5 -11.81 7.97 8.98
C GLY A 5 -10.92 8.69 10.00
N PRO A 6 -11.08 8.41 11.30
CA PRO A 6 -10.34 9.08 12.37
C PRO A 6 -8.92 8.50 12.53
N TYR A 7 -8.12 8.56 11.46
CA TYR A 7 -6.73 8.09 11.43
C TYR A 7 -5.86 9.00 10.59
N GLU A 8 -4.54 8.89 10.78
CA GLU A 8 -3.51 9.61 10.01
C GLU A 8 -2.96 8.72 8.89
N ALA A 9 -2.50 9.32 7.78
CA ALA A 9 -1.89 8.54 6.69
C ALA A 9 -0.61 7.80 7.13
N LYS A 10 0.14 8.39 8.07
CA LYS A 10 1.28 7.77 8.75
C LYS A 10 1.42 8.28 10.17
N ARG A 11 2.11 7.53 11.03
CA ARG A 11 2.55 7.97 12.36
C ARG A 11 3.99 7.57 12.60
N GLU A 12 4.77 8.52 13.12
CA GLU A 12 6.16 8.28 13.53
C GLU A 12 6.24 7.92 15.02
N SER A 13 7.06 6.94 15.34
CA SER A 13 7.41 6.53 16.71
C SER A 13 8.90 6.20 16.77
N GLY A 14 9.70 7.17 17.25
CA GLY A 14 11.15 7.10 17.16
C GLY A 14 11.61 7.01 15.69
N ASN A 15 12.44 6.02 15.38
CA ASN A 15 12.92 5.78 14.02
C ASN A 15 11.99 4.89 13.19
N LEU A 16 10.86 4.45 13.72
CA LEU A 16 9.87 3.68 12.96
C LEU A 16 8.75 4.59 12.48
N VAL A 17 8.35 4.38 11.24
CA VAL A 17 7.22 5.05 10.60
C VAL A 17 6.20 3.98 10.24
N PHE A 18 5.01 4.12 10.78
CA PHE A 18 3.87 3.24 10.52
C PHE A 18 2.99 3.91 9.48
N ILE A 19 2.79 3.25 8.34
CA ILE A 19 2.00 3.75 7.24
C ILE A 19 0.67 3.00 7.26
N SER A 20 -0.43 3.76 7.32
CA SER A 20 -1.78 3.21 7.29
C SER A 20 -2.03 2.45 5.98
N GLY A 21 -3.03 1.58 5.95
CA GLY A 21 -3.44 0.86 4.76
C GLY A 21 -3.69 1.79 3.57
N GLN A 22 -2.94 1.58 2.50
CA GLN A 22 -3.06 2.31 1.25
C GLN A 22 -3.90 1.49 0.28
N VAL A 23 -4.72 2.17 -0.50
CA VAL A 23 -5.72 1.56 -1.40
C VAL A 23 -5.65 2.18 -2.79
N GLY A 24 -6.25 1.52 -3.78
CA GLY A 24 -6.22 1.92 -5.20
C GLY A 24 -7.11 3.11 -5.57
N VAL A 25 -7.26 4.11 -4.68
CA VAL A 25 -8.04 5.32 -4.92
C VAL A 25 -7.13 6.41 -5.49
N ASP A 26 -7.49 7.00 -6.62
CA ASP A 26 -6.77 8.16 -7.17
C ASP A 26 -6.98 9.37 -6.24
N PRO A 27 -5.91 9.99 -5.70
CA PRO A 27 -6.03 11.02 -4.68
C PRO A 27 -6.58 12.35 -5.20
N ASN A 28 -6.62 12.57 -6.52
CA ASN A 28 -7.07 13.81 -7.14
C ASN A 28 -8.57 13.76 -7.48
N SER A 29 -9.00 12.66 -8.09
CA SER A 29 -10.35 12.43 -8.59
C SER A 29 -11.23 11.65 -7.61
N GLY A 30 -10.62 10.87 -6.71
CA GLY A 30 -11.33 9.90 -5.86
C GLY A 30 -11.83 8.67 -6.62
N SER A 31 -11.43 8.48 -7.88
CA SER A 31 -11.84 7.33 -8.69
C SER A 31 -11.08 6.06 -8.31
N VAL A 32 -11.69 4.92 -8.58
CA VAL A 32 -11.12 3.59 -8.32
C VAL A 32 -11.28 2.77 -9.59
N ALA A 33 -10.18 2.19 -10.08
CA ALA A 33 -10.20 1.33 -11.26
C ALA A 33 -10.88 -0.01 -10.96
N SER A 34 -11.45 -0.67 -11.97
CA SER A 34 -12.14 -1.96 -11.78
C SER A 34 -11.21 -3.18 -11.83
N ASP A 35 -9.97 -3.02 -12.29
CA ASP A 35 -8.99 -4.08 -12.43
C ASP A 35 -7.89 -4.02 -11.35
N ILE A 36 -7.38 -5.20 -10.99
CA ILE A 36 -6.36 -5.35 -9.96
C ILE A 36 -5.03 -4.71 -10.34
N GLU A 37 -4.67 -4.69 -11.62
CA GLU A 37 -3.38 -4.18 -12.10
C GLU A 37 -3.28 -2.68 -11.81
N THR A 38 -4.30 -1.93 -12.21
CA THR A 38 -4.40 -0.48 -12.00
C THR A 38 -4.54 -0.16 -10.52
N GLN A 39 -5.39 -0.89 -9.76
CA GLN A 39 -5.50 -0.67 -8.32
C GLN A 39 -4.19 -0.97 -7.58
N THR A 40 -3.41 -1.97 -7.99
CA THR A 40 -2.12 -2.32 -7.37
C THR A 40 -1.11 -1.19 -7.58
N ARG A 41 -0.99 -0.68 -8.81
CA ARG A 41 -0.10 0.45 -9.12
C ARG A 41 -0.51 1.67 -8.32
N GLN A 42 -1.79 2.05 -8.35
CA GLN A 42 -2.27 3.20 -7.59
C GLN A 42 -2.04 3.04 -6.08
N THR A 43 -2.21 1.83 -5.54
CA THR A 43 -1.93 1.53 -4.12
C THR A 43 -0.46 1.74 -3.77
N LEU A 44 0.46 1.32 -4.64
CA LEU A 44 1.90 1.51 -4.45
C LEU A 44 2.34 2.96 -4.64
N GLU A 45 1.73 3.71 -5.56
CA GLU A 45 1.94 5.17 -5.68
C GLU A 45 1.44 5.92 -4.44
N ASN A 46 0.29 5.51 -3.92
CA ASN A 46 -0.25 6.06 -2.68
C ASN A 46 0.70 5.73 -1.51
N LEU A 47 1.23 4.52 -1.43
CA LEU A 47 2.25 4.14 -0.44
C LEU A 47 3.51 5.00 -0.53
N GLN A 48 4.05 5.25 -1.73
CA GLN A 48 5.18 6.16 -1.92
C GLN A 48 4.86 7.58 -1.47
N THR A 49 3.67 8.06 -1.77
CA THR A 49 3.20 9.38 -1.32
C THR A 49 3.09 9.44 0.21
N ALA A 50 2.56 8.39 0.85
CA ALA A 50 2.41 8.29 2.30
C ALA A 50 3.76 8.20 3.04
N LEU A 51 4.78 7.63 2.38
CA LEU A 51 6.15 7.60 2.89
C LEU A 51 6.79 9.00 2.97
N ASP A 52 6.27 9.99 2.23
CA ASP A 52 6.63 11.41 2.38
C ASP A 52 8.14 11.64 2.35
N GLY A 53 8.77 11.15 1.28
CA GLY A 53 10.20 11.25 1.03
C GLY A 53 11.06 10.14 1.62
N ILE A 54 10.51 9.23 2.43
CA ILE A 54 11.23 8.04 2.88
C ILE A 54 11.40 7.08 1.69
N PRO A 55 12.63 6.66 1.34
CA PRO A 55 12.86 5.76 0.21
C PRO A 55 12.17 4.40 0.38
N LEU A 56 11.72 3.78 -0.72
CA LEU A 56 11.11 2.44 -0.66
C LEU A 56 12.04 1.37 -0.06
N LYS A 57 13.37 1.48 -0.26
CA LYS A 57 14.36 0.59 0.35
C LYS A 57 14.37 0.63 1.89
N ASN A 58 13.79 1.67 2.48
CA ASN A 58 13.66 1.82 3.93
C ASN A 58 12.37 1.18 4.47
N VAL A 59 11.48 0.70 3.61
CA VAL A 59 10.33 -0.10 4.03
C VAL A 59 10.85 -1.46 4.48
N VAL A 60 10.62 -1.80 5.74
CA VAL A 60 11.14 -3.04 6.35
C VAL A 60 10.09 -4.14 6.43
N LYS A 61 8.80 -3.78 6.40
CA LYS A 61 7.67 -4.71 6.45
C LYS A 61 6.50 -4.17 5.64
N THR A 62 5.84 -5.04 4.88
CA THR A 62 4.52 -4.79 4.29
C THR A 62 3.52 -5.87 4.67
N THR A 63 2.25 -5.51 4.79
CA THR A 63 1.15 -6.49 4.79
C THR A 63 0.27 -6.19 3.60
N VAL A 64 0.02 -7.19 2.77
CA VAL A 64 -0.81 -7.08 1.56
C VAL A 64 -2.11 -7.83 1.79
N TYR A 65 -3.23 -7.10 1.76
CA TYR A 65 -4.57 -7.65 1.85
C TYR A 65 -5.18 -7.68 0.45
N LEU A 66 -5.59 -8.86 0.00
CA LEU A 66 -6.25 -9.05 -1.30
C LEU A 66 -7.72 -9.40 -1.12
N LYS A 67 -8.58 -8.97 -2.04
CA LYS A 67 -9.97 -9.42 -2.09
C LYS A 67 -10.11 -10.85 -2.62
N ASP A 68 -9.28 -11.25 -3.59
CA ASP A 68 -9.18 -12.63 -4.11
C ASP A 68 -7.72 -13.05 -4.23
N MET A 69 -7.37 -14.25 -3.73
CA MET A 69 -6.00 -14.77 -3.81
C MET A 69 -5.57 -15.14 -5.23
N LYS A 70 -6.50 -15.26 -6.19
CA LYS A 70 -6.18 -15.45 -7.62
C LYS A 70 -5.31 -14.31 -8.18
N ASP A 71 -5.41 -13.13 -7.59
CA ASP A 71 -4.66 -11.95 -7.99
C ASP A 71 -3.19 -11.95 -7.53
N PHE A 72 -2.78 -12.94 -6.73
CA PHE A 72 -1.46 -12.97 -6.12
C PHE A 72 -0.30 -12.88 -7.13
N ILE A 73 -0.42 -13.57 -8.27
CA ILE A 73 0.65 -13.58 -9.29
C ILE A 73 0.80 -12.20 -9.92
N VAL A 74 -0.31 -11.58 -10.36
CA VAL A 74 -0.29 -10.28 -11.03
C VAL A 74 0.16 -9.17 -10.08
N VAL A 75 -0.32 -9.20 -8.83
CA VAL A 75 0.11 -8.26 -7.79
C VAL A 75 1.61 -8.37 -7.53
N ASN A 76 2.16 -9.60 -7.48
CA ASN A 76 3.59 -9.81 -7.26
C ASN A 76 4.45 -9.26 -8.40
N SER A 77 4.04 -9.46 -9.64
CA SER A 77 4.76 -8.93 -10.80
C SER A 77 4.89 -7.41 -10.72
N ILE A 78 3.80 -6.72 -10.38
CA ILE A 78 3.80 -5.26 -10.21
C ILE A 78 4.59 -4.85 -8.96
N TYR A 79 4.40 -5.55 -7.83
CA TYR A 79 5.07 -5.25 -6.56
C TYR A 79 6.61 -5.24 -6.69
N VAL A 80 7.17 -6.17 -7.49
CA VAL A 80 8.61 -6.24 -7.74
C VAL A 80 9.12 -4.99 -8.46
N GLU A 81 8.35 -4.40 -9.37
CA GLU A 81 8.75 -3.16 -10.07
C GLU A 81 9.07 -2.00 -9.09
N TYR A 82 8.44 -2.00 -7.92
CA TYR A 82 8.63 -0.98 -6.87
C TYR A 82 9.72 -1.36 -5.86
N PHE A 83 9.81 -2.62 -5.47
CA PHE A 83 10.66 -3.06 -4.35
C PHE A 83 11.97 -3.75 -4.76
N ASP A 84 12.28 -3.90 -6.05
CA ASP A 84 13.51 -4.60 -6.49
C ASP A 84 14.77 -3.72 -6.61
N GLN A 85 14.67 -2.44 -6.25
CA GLN A 85 15.79 -1.49 -6.28
C GLN A 85 16.69 -1.54 -5.02
N GLY A 86 16.45 -2.50 -4.12
CA GLY A 86 17.17 -2.62 -2.85
C GLY A 86 16.71 -3.84 -2.03
N PRO A 87 17.03 -3.89 -0.73
CA PRO A 87 16.52 -4.94 0.15
C PRO A 87 14.99 -4.94 0.13
N ARG A 88 14.39 -6.09 -0.16
CA ARG A 88 12.93 -6.25 -0.14
C ARG A 88 12.44 -6.29 1.31
N PRO A 89 11.28 -5.68 1.64
CA PRO A 89 10.70 -5.76 2.97
C PRO A 89 10.31 -7.21 3.31
N ALA A 90 10.27 -7.52 4.60
CA ALA A 90 9.51 -8.68 5.07
C ALA A 90 8.04 -8.51 4.65
N ARG A 91 7.32 -9.61 4.36
CA ARG A 91 5.96 -9.50 3.82
C ARG A 91 5.05 -10.61 4.33
N ALA A 92 3.81 -10.23 4.62
CA ALA A 92 2.67 -11.15 4.72
C ALA A 92 1.66 -10.79 3.62
N CYS A 93 1.02 -11.79 3.01
CA CYS A 93 -0.04 -11.58 2.04
C CYS A 93 -1.19 -12.54 2.34
N VAL A 94 -2.40 -12.02 2.45
CA VAL A 94 -3.60 -12.78 2.80
C VAL A 94 -4.78 -12.31 1.95
N ALA A 95 -5.73 -13.22 1.69
CA ALA A 95 -7.03 -12.84 1.17
C ALA A 95 -7.98 -12.59 2.34
N VAL A 96 -8.70 -11.46 2.31
CA VAL A 96 -9.62 -11.04 3.36
C VAL A 96 -11.08 -11.15 2.90
N ALA A 97 -11.99 -11.26 3.86
CA ALA A 97 -13.42 -11.32 3.56
C ALA A 97 -13.91 -10.03 2.86
N ASP A 98 -13.41 -8.87 3.30
CA ASP A 98 -13.71 -7.59 2.69
C ASP A 98 -12.63 -6.54 2.91
N LEU A 99 -12.67 -5.50 2.07
CA LEU A 99 -11.85 -4.28 2.17
C LEU A 99 -12.77 -3.06 2.40
N PRO A 100 -12.25 -1.92 2.89
CA PRO A 100 -13.07 -0.73 3.14
C PRO A 100 -13.86 -0.27 1.91
N ASP A 101 -15.15 0.04 2.08
CA ASP A 101 -15.95 0.65 1.00
C ASP A 101 -15.66 2.15 0.93
N ILE A 102 -14.71 2.53 0.08
CA ILE A 102 -14.28 3.90 -0.11
C ILE A 102 -14.59 4.30 -1.56
N GLY A 103 -15.45 5.31 -1.73
CA GLY A 103 -15.71 5.90 -3.05
C GLY A 103 -16.78 5.18 -3.89
N ASN A 104 -17.64 4.36 -3.28
CA ASN A 104 -18.70 3.57 -3.95
C ASN A 104 -18.17 2.57 -5.00
N HIS A 105 -16.92 2.12 -4.85
CA HIS A 105 -16.28 1.17 -5.75
C HIS A 105 -15.56 0.08 -4.96
N PRO A 106 -15.59 -1.19 -5.42
CA PRO A 106 -14.95 -2.29 -4.72
C PRO A 106 -13.42 -2.14 -4.77
N LEU A 107 -12.80 -2.06 -3.60
CA LEU A 107 -11.37 -2.21 -3.46
C LEU A 107 -10.98 -3.68 -3.62
N LEU A 108 -9.87 -3.92 -4.32
CA LEU A 108 -9.33 -5.26 -4.60
C LEU A 108 -8.05 -5.53 -3.80
N ILE A 109 -7.36 -4.47 -3.37
CA ILE A 109 -6.09 -4.55 -2.67
C ILE A 109 -5.94 -3.40 -1.66
N GLU A 110 -5.31 -3.73 -0.53
CA GLU A 110 -4.83 -2.77 0.46
C GLU A 110 -3.41 -3.16 0.91
N ILE A 111 -2.52 -2.18 1.06
CA ILE A 111 -1.15 -2.39 1.53
C ILE A 111 -0.83 -1.44 2.68
N GLU A 112 -0.53 -1.98 3.85
CA GLU A 112 0.13 -1.24 4.94
C GLU A 112 1.65 -1.47 4.92
N ALA A 113 2.39 -0.56 5.55
CA ALA A 113 3.83 -0.68 5.64
C ALA A 113 4.40 -0.15 6.95
N ILE A 114 5.58 -0.66 7.30
CA ILE A 114 6.45 -0.11 8.33
C ILE A 114 7.77 0.24 7.66
N ALA A 115 8.24 1.47 7.88
CA ALA A 115 9.50 1.96 7.36
C ALA A 115 10.43 2.43 8.49
N PHE A 116 11.73 2.43 8.21
CA PHE A 116 12.75 2.97 9.09
C PHE A 116 13.19 4.37 8.63
N LYS A 117 13.09 5.35 9.52
CA LYS A 117 13.54 6.74 9.33
C LYS A 117 15.02 6.84 9.72
N GLY A 118 15.90 6.58 8.76
CA GLY A 118 17.36 6.60 8.94
C GLY A 118 18.09 5.85 7.82
N GLU A 119 19.39 5.64 7.99
CA GLU A 119 20.14 4.71 7.13
C GLU A 119 19.87 3.28 7.61
N ASN A 120 19.53 2.40 6.67
CA ASN A 120 19.24 0.99 6.87
C ASN A 120 19.93 0.16 5.79
#